data_AF-A0A5D2EAD8-F1
#
_entry.id   AF-A0A5D2EAD8-F1
#
_cell.length_a   1.000
_cell.length_b   1.000
_cell.length_c   1.000
_cell.angle_alpha   90.00
_cell.angle_beta   90.00
_cell.angle_gamma   90.00
#
_symmetry.space_group_name_H-M   'P 1'
#
loop_
_entity.id
_entity.type
_entity.pdbx_description
1 polymer ?
#
loop_
_entity_poly.entity_id
_entity_poly.type
_entity_poly.pdbx_seq_one_letter_code
_entity_poly.pdbx_strand_id
1 'polypeptide(L)'
;MAAFPFPYTFFLTKPSISKSLTTRPHVKLLVSPTTRKNTSKTCSCSAQNTRRAPSNSPLWTVTDIAQAVGGKIVKWGPPGTISIDTRTIEPGQWFFAITGENVDAHDFITLDLSKSGCVGVIGNRVCENWEMGFVQVDGDTVSSLLKMAAFARNRFVGKVIAVTGSVGKTSTKAMIALALESLGSKVYHSYEHWNNTFGVSLSLITIPRDAGIAVLEMGMNRKGQLLELTRLGRPDIRVILKVATAHLENLVSLEGVAMAKGEMFQEAKPGDICVANADDPFVKSIPVPQGARRVLFGRSLESDVRLVAAERVGSGGSVGVRVVLQKNMEMVEFVIPTLGLHMAVNACAAAAVATSMGVPLSQVGRSLSRYIPVSMRSEFVVAKSGIKIVNDAFNANPVSTKAGIDTLKNIDCDGKRVAILGDMFELGTHEIEYHEESS
;
A
#
# COMPACT_ATOMS: atom_id res chain seq x y z
N MET A 1 58.86 -26.03 -4.32
CA MET A 1 59.76 -25.04 -3.70
C MET A 1 59.01 -23.71 -3.70
N ALA A 2 58.22 -23.46 -2.65
CA ALA A 2 58.56 -22.66 -1.45
C ALA A 2 58.44 -21.14 -1.73
N ALA A 3 57.83 -20.28 -0.93
CA ALA A 3 57.04 -20.37 0.31
C ALA A 3 56.33 -19.00 0.52
N PHE A 4 55.26 -19.02 1.31
CA PHE A 4 54.55 -17.89 1.95
C PHE A 4 55.48 -16.90 2.68
N PRO A 5 55.07 -15.62 2.95
CA PRO A 5 54.21 -15.32 4.11
C PRO A 5 53.23 -14.11 4.02
N PHE A 6 52.08 -14.24 4.70
CA PHE A 6 51.28 -13.18 5.36
C PHE A 6 51.99 -12.76 6.67
N PRO A 7 51.68 -11.63 7.39
CA PRO A 7 50.32 -11.11 7.67
C PRO A 7 50.16 -9.59 7.85
N TYR A 8 48.92 -9.07 7.85
CA TYR A 8 48.50 -8.00 8.76
C TYR A 8 47.00 -8.10 9.10
N THR A 9 46.74 -7.99 10.40
CA THR A 9 45.50 -8.22 11.13
C THR A 9 44.68 -6.91 11.22
N PHE A 10 43.38 -6.94 10.91
CA PHE A 10 42.45 -5.83 11.20
C PHE A 10 41.71 -6.07 12.53
N PHE A 11 41.85 -5.13 13.46
CA PHE A 11 41.01 -5.03 14.66
C PHE A 11 39.77 -4.16 14.36
N LEU A 12 38.58 -4.73 14.56
CA LEU A 12 37.31 -3.99 14.58
C LEU A 12 37.01 -3.55 16.02
N THR A 13 37.11 -2.25 16.31
CA THR A 13 36.63 -1.66 17.55
C THR A 13 35.20 -1.14 17.37
N LYS A 14 34.27 -1.65 18.18
CA LYS A 14 32.89 -1.17 18.30
C LYS A 14 32.86 0.19 19.04
N PRO A 15 32.06 1.17 18.61
CA PRO A 15 31.78 2.34 19.45
C PRO A 15 30.69 2.02 20.46
N SER A 16 30.99 2.27 21.74
CA SER A 16 30.07 2.27 22.87
C SER A 16 29.17 3.51 22.84
N ILE A 17 27.86 3.33 22.93
CA ILE A 17 26.88 4.41 23.10
C ILE A 17 26.67 4.62 24.61
N SER A 18 27.09 5.78 25.11
CA SER A 18 26.77 6.23 26.47
C SER A 18 25.37 6.84 26.50
N LYS A 19 24.55 6.40 27.45
CA LYS A 19 23.24 6.98 27.78
C LYS A 19 23.48 8.15 28.74
N SER A 20 23.09 9.37 28.36
CA SER A 20 22.92 10.46 29.32
C SER A 20 21.44 10.73 29.55
N LEU A 21 21.10 10.77 30.84
CA LEU A 21 19.79 11.07 31.39
C LEU A 21 19.47 12.55 31.19
N THR A 22 18.26 12.86 30.70
CA THR A 22 17.66 14.19 30.89
C THR A 22 16.26 14.04 31.47
N THR A 23 16.12 14.66 32.63
CA THR A 23 14.94 14.81 33.48
C THR A 23 13.89 15.71 32.81
N ARG A 24 12.62 15.32 32.87
CA ARG A 24 11.48 16.19 32.55
C ARG A 24 10.66 16.42 33.83
N PRO A 25 10.34 17.67 34.21
CA PRO A 25 9.40 17.91 35.29
C PRO A 25 7.95 17.89 34.79
N HIS A 26 7.09 17.47 35.71
CA HIS A 26 5.65 17.29 35.59
C HIS A 26 4.89 18.61 35.33
N VAL A 27 3.83 18.52 34.52
CA VAL A 27 2.69 19.45 34.60
C VAL A 27 1.41 18.63 34.80
N LYS A 28 0.82 18.75 35.99
CA LYS A 28 -0.49 18.22 36.38
C LYS A 28 -1.57 19.17 35.84
N LEU A 29 -2.51 18.65 35.08
CA LEU A 29 -3.77 19.33 34.78
C LEU A 29 -4.89 18.66 35.59
N LEU A 30 -5.47 19.41 36.53
CA LEU A 30 -6.65 19.03 37.30
C LEU A 30 -7.90 19.37 36.50
N VAL A 31 -8.78 18.39 36.28
CA VAL A 31 -10.16 18.62 35.79
C VAL A 31 -11.12 18.01 36.79
N SER A 32 -11.97 18.85 37.38
CA SER A 32 -13.04 18.50 38.31
C SER A 32 -14.26 17.89 37.58
N PRO A 33 -15.01 16.95 38.19
CA PRO A 33 -16.19 16.35 37.59
C PRO A 33 -17.46 17.11 37.96
N THR A 34 -18.36 17.36 36.99
CA THR A 34 -19.76 17.72 37.28
C THR A 34 -20.74 16.80 36.54
N THR A 35 -21.33 15.92 37.35
CA THR A 35 -22.75 15.56 37.44
C THR A 35 -23.54 15.12 36.19
N ARG A 36 -23.86 13.82 36.20
CA ARG A 36 -25.00 13.17 35.55
C ARG A 36 -26.32 13.85 35.90
N LYS A 37 -27.21 14.01 34.90
CA LYS A 37 -28.67 13.93 35.10
C LYS A 37 -29.23 12.86 34.16
N ASN A 38 -30.02 11.99 34.79
CA ASN A 38 -30.70 10.83 34.24
C ASN A 38 -32.14 11.26 33.95
N THR A 39 -32.67 11.03 32.74
CA THR A 39 -34.13 11.00 32.52
C THR A 39 -34.52 10.00 31.43
N SER A 40 -35.35 9.05 31.88
CA SER A 40 -36.43 8.32 31.21
C SER A 40 -36.17 7.57 29.89
N LYS A 41 -36.33 6.25 30.04
CA LYS A 41 -36.60 5.24 29.00
C LYS A 41 -37.92 5.53 28.27
N THR A 42 -37.92 5.38 26.95
CA THR A 42 -39.04 4.85 26.18
C THR A 42 -38.52 3.87 25.14
N CYS A 43 -39.27 2.78 24.96
CA CYS A 43 -38.91 1.55 24.28
C CYS A 43 -39.33 1.60 22.80
N SER A 44 -38.46 1.22 21.86
CA SER A 44 -38.88 0.66 20.56
C SER A 44 -37.73 0.07 19.75
N CYS A 45 -37.98 -1.15 19.24
CA CYS A 45 -37.38 -1.84 18.09
C CYS A 45 -35.89 -2.20 18.07
N SER A 46 -35.66 -3.50 17.89
CA SER A 46 -34.40 -4.22 17.70
C SER A 46 -33.64 -3.75 16.46
N ALA A 47 -32.68 -2.85 16.64
CA ALA A 47 -31.54 -2.71 15.76
C ALA A 47 -30.42 -3.63 16.28
N GLN A 48 -29.85 -4.47 15.41
CA GLN A 48 -28.62 -5.20 15.71
C GLN A 48 -27.54 -4.19 16.09
N ASN A 49 -27.26 -4.13 17.39
CA ASN A 49 -26.36 -3.17 17.99
C ASN A 49 -24.93 -3.65 17.69
N THR A 50 -24.38 -3.25 16.54
CA THR A 50 -22.95 -3.43 16.23
C THR A 50 -22.15 -2.50 17.14
N ARG A 51 -21.99 -2.90 18.41
CA ARG A 51 -21.10 -2.24 19.36
C ARG A 51 -19.71 -2.20 18.71
N ARG A 52 -19.23 -1.01 18.35
CA ARG A 52 -17.82 -0.79 17.96
C ARG A 52 -16.96 -1.36 19.09
N ALA A 53 -16.17 -2.39 18.78
CA ALA A 53 -15.24 -2.97 19.73
C ALA A 53 -14.29 -1.86 20.23
N PRO A 54 -13.97 -1.80 21.53
CA PRO A 54 -13.04 -0.80 22.07
C PRO A 54 -11.70 -0.88 21.33
N SER A 55 -11.01 0.26 21.16
CA SER A 55 -9.77 0.40 20.38
C SER A 55 -8.65 -0.58 20.79
N ASN A 56 -8.68 -1.08 22.03
CA ASN A 56 -7.70 -2.02 22.58
C ASN A 56 -8.11 -3.50 22.45
N SER A 57 -9.18 -3.81 21.72
CA SER A 57 -9.56 -5.20 21.49
C SER A 57 -8.53 -5.88 20.59
N PRO A 58 -8.14 -7.14 20.87
CA PRO A 58 -7.21 -7.84 20.00
C PRO A 58 -7.75 -7.94 18.58
N LEU A 59 -6.84 -7.93 17.60
CA LEU A 59 -7.25 -7.94 16.21
C LEU A 59 -7.95 -9.25 15.84
N TRP A 60 -7.40 -10.37 16.30
CA TRP A 60 -7.95 -11.71 16.14
C TRP A 60 -7.82 -12.52 17.43
N THR A 61 -8.95 -13.01 17.94
CA THR A 61 -8.98 -14.08 18.94
C THR A 61 -9.03 -15.44 18.24
N VAL A 62 -8.67 -16.53 18.94
CA VAL A 62 -8.78 -17.88 18.37
C VAL A 62 -10.19 -18.23 17.89
N THR A 63 -11.23 -17.72 18.55
CA THR A 63 -12.62 -17.88 18.11
C THR A 63 -12.92 -17.06 16.85
N ASP A 64 -12.42 -15.82 16.76
CA ASP A 64 -12.55 -15.03 15.52
C ASP A 64 -11.85 -15.74 14.35
N ILE A 65 -10.66 -16.30 14.59
CA ILE A 65 -9.88 -17.03 13.59
C ILE A 65 -10.69 -18.24 13.08
N ALA A 66 -11.12 -19.12 13.99
CA ALA A 66 -11.89 -20.31 13.64
C ALA A 66 -13.19 -19.96 12.88
N GLN A 67 -13.91 -18.94 13.33
CA GLN A 67 -15.12 -18.48 12.64
C GLN A 67 -14.80 -17.93 11.24
N ALA A 68 -13.75 -17.13 11.10
CA ALA A 68 -13.39 -16.44 9.86
C ALA A 68 -12.94 -17.41 8.75
N VAL A 69 -12.24 -18.48 9.12
CA VAL A 69 -11.80 -19.53 8.18
C VAL A 69 -12.83 -20.65 8.02
N GLY A 70 -13.84 -20.71 8.90
CA GLY A 70 -14.79 -21.83 8.96
C GLY A 70 -14.12 -23.12 9.45
N GLY A 71 -13.19 -23.00 10.39
CA GLY A 71 -12.36 -24.09 10.91
C GLY A 71 -12.71 -24.49 12.35
N LYS A 72 -11.98 -25.48 12.85
CA LYS A 72 -12.12 -26.04 14.21
C LYS A 72 -10.93 -25.66 15.08
N ILE A 73 -11.19 -25.21 16.30
CA ILE A 73 -10.14 -25.02 17.30
C ILE A 73 -9.70 -26.41 17.80
N VAL A 74 -8.47 -26.80 17.49
CA VAL A 74 -7.87 -28.06 17.96
C VAL A 74 -7.06 -27.80 19.23
N LYS A 75 -6.28 -26.71 19.25
CA LYS A 75 -5.57 -26.24 20.44
C LYS A 75 -5.89 -24.76 20.66
N TRP A 76 -6.19 -24.39 21.90
CA TRP A 76 -6.47 -23.01 22.25
C TRP A 76 -5.17 -22.18 22.21
N GLY A 77 -5.26 -20.92 21.78
CA GLY A 77 -4.11 -20.01 21.72
C GLY A 77 -4.53 -18.57 22.03
N PRO A 78 -3.58 -17.72 22.45
CA PRO A 78 -3.87 -16.32 22.78
C PRO A 78 -4.23 -15.52 21.52
N PRO A 79 -4.85 -14.34 21.68
CA PRO A 79 -5.09 -13.44 20.55
C PRO A 79 -3.79 -12.95 19.91
N GLY A 80 -3.81 -12.69 18.60
CA GLY A 80 -2.62 -12.27 17.85
C GLY A 80 -2.94 -11.71 16.47
N THR A 81 -1.95 -11.13 15.78
CA THR A 81 -2.06 -10.81 14.35
C THR A 81 -1.68 -12.01 13.50
N ILE A 82 -1.90 -11.94 12.19
CA ILE A 82 -1.69 -13.07 11.27
C ILE A 82 -0.50 -12.77 10.35
N SER A 83 0.39 -13.75 10.18
CA SER A 83 1.44 -13.77 9.16
C SER A 83 1.30 -15.04 8.30
N ILE A 84 1.73 -14.98 7.04
CA ILE A 84 1.87 -16.15 6.14
C ILE A 84 3.34 -16.47 5.84
N ASP A 85 4.29 -15.75 6.45
CA ASP A 85 5.71 -15.90 6.19
C ASP A 85 6.46 -16.09 7.51
N THR A 86 7.10 -17.26 7.67
CA THR A 86 7.86 -17.60 8.88
C THR A 86 9.15 -16.78 9.01
N ARG A 87 9.68 -16.22 7.93
CA ARG A 87 10.91 -15.41 7.94
C ARG A 87 10.71 -14.04 8.56
N THR A 88 9.47 -13.55 8.55
CA THR A 88 9.09 -12.22 9.06
C THR A 88 8.11 -12.30 10.22
N ILE A 89 7.90 -13.49 10.79
CA ILE A 89 6.98 -13.68 11.90
C ILE A 89 7.49 -12.94 13.14
N GLU A 90 6.59 -12.22 13.80
CA GLU A 90 6.87 -11.50 15.03
C GLU A 90 6.29 -12.25 16.25
N PRO A 91 6.86 -12.07 17.45
CA PRO A 91 6.28 -12.61 18.67
C PRO A 91 4.81 -12.17 18.86
N GLY A 92 3.93 -13.11 19.19
CA GLY A 92 2.50 -12.85 19.34
C GLY A 92 1.68 -13.06 18.06
N GLN A 93 2.29 -13.43 16.94
CA GLN A 93 1.58 -13.69 15.69
C GLN A 93 1.15 -15.15 15.55
N TRP A 94 0.03 -15.35 14.87
CA TRP A 94 -0.39 -16.64 14.33
C TRP A 94 0.20 -16.82 12.93
N PHE A 95 0.68 -18.02 12.63
CA PHE A 95 1.14 -18.40 11.31
C PHE A 95 0.02 -19.07 10.52
N PHE A 96 -0.35 -18.51 9.37
CA PHE A 96 -1.30 -19.11 8.45
C PHE A 96 -0.51 -19.90 7.40
N ALA A 97 -0.49 -21.22 7.55
CA ALA A 97 0.23 -22.13 6.68
C ALA A 97 -0.50 -22.29 5.34
N ILE A 98 -0.05 -21.55 4.33
CA ILE A 98 -0.58 -21.62 2.97
C ILE A 98 0.10 -22.74 2.19
N THR A 99 -0.70 -23.54 1.50
CA THR A 99 -0.23 -24.56 0.56
C THR A 99 -0.24 -23.93 -0.83
N GLY A 100 0.94 -23.52 -1.30
CA GLY A 100 1.13 -22.96 -2.63
C GLY A 100 1.40 -24.05 -3.68
N GLU A 101 1.57 -23.63 -4.94
CA GLU A 101 1.86 -24.56 -6.05
C GLU A 101 3.22 -25.25 -5.92
N ASN A 102 4.23 -24.54 -5.41
CA ASN A 102 5.61 -25.02 -5.34
C ASN A 102 6.08 -25.34 -3.91
N VAL A 103 5.37 -24.83 -2.89
CA VAL A 103 5.81 -24.88 -1.49
C VAL A 103 4.59 -25.08 -0.60
N ASP A 104 4.65 -26.09 0.28
CA ASP A 104 3.67 -26.27 1.35
C ASP A 104 4.22 -25.65 2.64
N ALA A 105 3.62 -24.52 3.08
CA ALA A 105 4.15 -23.78 4.21
C ALA A 105 4.03 -24.53 5.56
N HIS A 106 3.28 -25.64 5.61
CA HIS A 106 3.25 -26.52 6.77
C HIS A 106 4.61 -27.16 7.07
N ASP A 107 5.50 -27.28 6.08
CA ASP A 107 6.85 -27.81 6.26
C ASP A 107 7.72 -26.90 7.14
N PHE A 108 7.33 -25.62 7.31
CA PHE A 108 8.02 -24.66 8.17
C PHE A 108 7.47 -24.59 9.59
N ILE A 109 6.48 -25.42 9.94
CA ILE A 109 5.95 -25.50 11.31
C ILE A 109 6.92 -26.33 12.15
N THR A 110 7.88 -25.66 12.78
CA THR A 110 8.92 -26.27 13.60
C THR A 110 8.86 -25.79 15.05
N LEU A 111 9.60 -26.46 15.93
CA LEU A 111 9.79 -25.97 17.31
C LEU A 111 10.43 -24.58 17.32
N ASP A 112 11.32 -24.27 16.39
CA ASP A 112 11.97 -22.95 16.32
C ASP A 112 11.01 -21.83 15.95
N LEU A 113 9.97 -22.13 15.17
CA LEU A 113 8.87 -21.20 14.92
C LEU A 113 8.16 -20.81 16.22
N SER A 114 7.89 -21.79 17.10
CA SER A 114 7.30 -21.53 18.42
C SER A 114 8.25 -20.74 19.33
N LYS A 115 9.56 -21.03 19.32
CA LYS A 115 10.58 -20.28 20.08
C LYS A 115 10.72 -18.84 19.61
N SER A 116 10.43 -18.56 18.34
CA SER A 116 10.40 -17.21 17.77
C SER A 116 9.18 -16.40 18.24
N GLY A 117 8.31 -16.98 19.06
CA GLY A 117 7.14 -16.32 19.65
C GLY A 117 5.85 -16.49 18.83
N CYS A 118 5.82 -17.39 17.84
CA CYS A 118 4.59 -17.76 17.16
C CYS A 118 3.61 -18.39 18.17
N VAL A 119 2.40 -17.84 18.25
CA VAL A 119 1.42 -18.24 19.29
C VAL A 119 0.39 -19.25 18.80
N GLY A 120 0.36 -19.52 17.50
CA GLY A 120 -0.50 -20.57 16.95
C GLY A 120 -0.43 -20.69 15.43
N VAL A 121 -1.02 -21.75 14.91
CA VAL A 121 -1.08 -22.05 13.47
C VAL A 121 -2.53 -22.12 12.99
N ILE A 122 -2.75 -21.62 11.78
CA ILE A 122 -3.96 -21.84 10.98
C ILE A 122 -3.55 -22.70 9.80
N GLY A 123 -4.07 -23.92 9.69
CA GLY A 123 -3.63 -24.88 8.67
C GLY A 123 -4.51 -26.12 8.61
N ASN A 124 -4.30 -26.97 7.62
CA ASN A 124 -5.06 -28.22 7.44
C ASN A 124 -4.29 -29.47 7.89
N ARG A 125 -2.99 -29.34 8.16
CA ARG A 125 -2.13 -30.40 8.70
C ARG A 125 -1.59 -30.00 10.07
N VAL A 126 -1.91 -30.78 11.10
CA VAL A 126 -1.29 -30.63 12.43
C VAL A 126 0.10 -31.27 12.38
N CYS A 127 1.14 -30.49 12.63
CA CYS A 127 2.50 -31.02 12.70
C CYS A 127 2.77 -31.68 14.06
N GLU A 128 3.55 -32.77 14.06
CA GLU A 128 3.94 -33.48 15.27
C GLU A 128 4.69 -32.53 16.24
N ASN A 129 4.42 -32.66 17.54
CA ASN A 129 5.04 -31.86 18.61
C ASN A 129 4.71 -30.35 18.61
N TRP A 130 3.68 -29.90 17.88
CA TRP A 130 3.21 -28.52 17.96
C TRP A 130 2.31 -28.31 19.19
N GLU A 131 2.77 -27.54 20.19
CA GLU A 131 2.03 -27.32 21.45
C GLU A 131 1.29 -25.98 21.56
N MET A 132 1.48 -25.07 20.62
CA MET A 132 0.81 -23.76 20.63
C MET A 132 -0.63 -23.86 20.08
N GLY A 133 -1.30 -22.70 19.95
CA GLY A 133 -2.65 -22.65 19.37
C GLY A 133 -2.72 -23.31 17.99
N PHE A 134 -3.84 -23.95 17.67
CA PHE A 134 -4.04 -24.57 16.37
C PHE A 134 -5.51 -24.48 15.96
N VAL A 135 -5.77 -23.80 14.86
CA VAL A 135 -7.06 -23.79 14.17
C VAL A 135 -6.93 -24.61 12.91
N GLN A 136 -7.64 -25.74 12.87
CA GLN A 136 -7.69 -26.62 11.72
C GLN A 136 -8.70 -26.09 10.70
N VAL A 137 -8.27 -25.94 9.45
CA VAL A 137 -9.15 -25.65 8.32
C VAL A 137 -9.42 -26.91 7.53
N ASP A 138 -10.65 -27.08 7.07
CA ASP A 138 -11.03 -28.18 6.19
C ASP A 138 -10.75 -27.78 4.73
N GLY A 139 -9.87 -28.52 4.06
CA GLY A 139 -9.56 -28.34 2.64
C GLY A 139 -8.45 -27.33 2.35
N ASP A 140 -8.65 -26.53 1.29
CA ASP A 140 -7.64 -25.62 0.74
C ASP A 140 -7.39 -24.39 1.64
N THR A 141 -6.12 -24.13 1.92
CA THR A 141 -5.67 -23.06 2.81
C THR A 141 -5.75 -21.68 2.13
N VAL A 142 -5.61 -21.62 0.80
CA VAL A 142 -5.81 -20.37 0.04
C VAL A 142 -7.27 -19.92 0.11
N SER A 143 -8.21 -20.83 -0.10
CA SER A 143 -9.65 -20.59 0.04
C SER A 143 -10.00 -20.14 1.46
N SER A 144 -9.34 -20.71 2.47
CA SER A 144 -9.51 -20.33 3.88
C SER A 144 -8.97 -18.92 4.16
N LEU A 145 -7.86 -18.52 3.54
CA LEU A 145 -7.33 -17.15 3.61
C LEU A 145 -8.32 -16.15 2.99
N LEU A 146 -8.91 -16.48 1.85
CA LEU A 146 -9.93 -15.64 1.20
C LEU A 146 -11.19 -15.48 2.07
N LYS A 147 -11.65 -16.56 2.72
CA LYS A 147 -12.75 -16.51 3.69
C LYS A 147 -12.40 -15.56 4.85
N MET A 148 -11.19 -15.67 5.38
CA MET A 148 -10.73 -14.79 6.47
C MET A 148 -10.66 -13.32 6.04
N ALA A 149 -10.17 -13.04 4.83
CA ALA A 149 -10.14 -11.70 4.27
C ALA A 149 -11.56 -11.13 4.04
N ALA A 150 -12.49 -11.94 3.55
CA ALA A 150 -13.89 -11.55 3.39
C ALA A 150 -14.56 -11.27 4.75
N PHE A 151 -14.27 -12.09 5.77
CA PHE A 151 -14.70 -11.86 7.15
C PHE A 151 -14.15 -10.54 7.70
N ALA A 152 -12.85 -10.29 7.52
CA ALA A 152 -12.20 -9.05 7.92
C ALA A 152 -12.82 -7.84 7.22
N ARG A 153 -13.08 -7.93 5.91
CA ARG A 153 -13.73 -6.85 5.15
C ARG A 153 -15.16 -6.60 5.61
N ASN A 154 -15.94 -7.65 5.93
CA ASN A 154 -17.30 -7.52 6.48
C ASN A 154 -17.32 -6.79 7.82
N ARG A 155 -16.28 -7.00 8.64
CA ARG A 155 -16.11 -6.36 9.94
C ARG A 155 -15.67 -4.89 9.84
N PHE A 156 -15.00 -4.51 8.75
CA PHE A 156 -14.54 -3.15 8.53
C PHE A 156 -15.67 -2.25 8.01
N VAL A 157 -16.03 -1.25 8.82
CA VAL A 157 -17.10 -0.28 8.50
C VAL A 157 -16.58 1.04 7.93
N GLY A 158 -15.26 1.20 7.82
CA GLY A 158 -14.64 2.39 7.25
C GLY A 158 -14.69 2.43 5.72
N LYS A 159 -14.07 3.46 5.15
CA LYS A 159 -13.97 3.63 3.70
C LYS A 159 -12.79 2.86 3.13
N VAL A 160 -13.01 2.13 2.03
CA VAL A 160 -11.95 1.43 1.30
C VAL A 160 -11.67 2.16 -0.02
N ILE A 161 -10.41 2.41 -0.28
CA ILE A 161 -9.92 3.06 -1.49
C ILE A 161 -9.02 2.04 -2.19
N ALA A 162 -9.29 1.74 -3.47
CA ALA A 162 -8.47 0.85 -4.28
C ALA A 162 -7.73 1.64 -5.37
N VAL A 163 -6.45 1.35 -5.57
CA VAL A 163 -5.60 2.02 -6.57
C VAL A 163 -4.97 0.98 -7.50
N THR A 164 -5.11 1.18 -8.82
CA THR A 164 -4.35 0.45 -9.84
C THR A 164 -3.75 1.39 -10.88
N GLY A 165 -2.85 0.84 -11.67
CA GLY A 165 -2.18 1.50 -12.78
C GLY A 165 -1.01 0.64 -13.25
N SER A 166 -0.54 0.84 -14.47
CA SER A 166 0.72 0.23 -14.91
C SER A 166 1.89 0.81 -14.12
N VAL A 167 1.86 2.12 -13.84
CA VAL A 167 2.85 2.84 -13.04
C VAL A 167 2.19 3.69 -11.94
N GLY A 168 2.96 4.10 -10.94
CA GLY A 168 2.55 5.10 -9.93
C GLY A 168 1.69 4.58 -8.76
N LYS A 169 1.33 3.30 -8.73
CA LYS A 169 0.44 2.70 -7.71
C LYS A 169 0.92 2.94 -6.27
N THR A 170 2.13 2.50 -5.95
CA THR A 170 2.67 2.53 -4.58
C THR A 170 2.85 3.96 -4.07
N SER A 171 3.42 4.85 -4.89
CA SER A 171 3.58 6.26 -4.57
C SER A 171 2.24 6.97 -4.39
N THR A 172 1.25 6.71 -5.27
CA THR A 172 -0.08 7.33 -5.17
C THR A 172 -0.84 6.84 -3.95
N LYS A 173 -0.76 5.55 -3.60
CA LYS A 173 -1.33 5.00 -2.36
C LYS A 173 -0.80 5.75 -1.13
N ALA A 174 0.52 5.95 -1.05
CA ALA A 174 1.15 6.69 0.05
C ALA A 174 0.69 8.16 0.07
N MET A 175 0.61 8.82 -1.09
CA MET A 175 0.09 10.20 -1.20
C MET A 175 -1.39 10.31 -0.83
N ILE A 176 -2.24 9.34 -1.18
CA ILE A 176 -3.65 9.30 -0.76
C ILE A 176 -3.72 9.20 0.75
N ALA A 177 -2.95 8.29 1.36
CA ALA A 177 -2.97 8.13 2.81
C ALA A 177 -2.58 9.44 3.52
N LEU A 178 -1.50 10.08 3.06
CA LEU A 178 -1.02 11.37 3.55
C LEU A 178 -2.03 12.51 3.37
N ALA A 179 -2.69 12.59 2.21
CA ALA A 179 -3.70 13.62 1.92
C ALA A 179 -4.94 13.50 2.83
N LEU A 180 -5.28 12.28 3.24
CA LEU A 180 -6.45 11.97 4.06
C LEU A 180 -6.21 12.07 5.58
N GLU A 181 -4.96 12.24 6.03
CA GLU A 181 -4.62 12.40 7.47
C GLU A 181 -5.43 13.52 8.14
N SER A 182 -5.75 14.56 7.37
CA SER A 182 -6.52 15.72 7.80
C SER A 182 -7.94 15.40 8.28
N LEU A 183 -8.51 14.27 7.88
CA LEU A 183 -9.86 13.85 8.29
C LEU A 183 -9.93 13.39 9.75
N GLY A 184 -8.79 13.31 10.45
CA GLY A 184 -8.72 12.83 11.84
C GLY A 184 -9.06 11.35 12.01
N SER A 185 -9.32 10.64 10.91
CA SER A 185 -9.51 9.19 10.88
C SER A 185 -8.17 8.51 10.64
N LYS A 186 -7.87 7.45 11.40
CA LYS A 186 -6.68 6.65 11.16
C LYS A 186 -6.77 6.00 9.79
N VAL A 187 -5.74 6.21 8.98
CA VAL A 187 -5.62 5.66 7.62
C VAL A 187 -4.68 4.46 7.66
N TYR A 188 -5.21 3.30 7.29
CA TYR A 188 -4.41 2.13 6.96
C TYR A 188 -4.08 2.15 5.47
N HIS A 189 -2.89 1.71 5.08
CA HIS A 189 -2.58 1.45 3.68
C HIS A 189 -1.82 0.13 3.55
N SER A 190 -2.00 -0.58 2.43
CA SER A 190 -1.30 -1.84 2.20
C SER A 190 0.22 -1.67 2.21
N TYR A 191 0.96 -2.73 2.55
CA TYR A 191 2.42 -2.77 2.39
C TYR A 191 2.79 -2.78 0.89
N GLU A 192 4.04 -2.41 0.56
CA GLU A 192 4.45 -2.04 -0.82
C GLU A 192 4.18 -3.13 -1.87
N HIS A 193 4.47 -4.40 -1.58
CA HIS A 193 4.28 -5.52 -2.51
C HIS A 193 2.92 -6.21 -2.35
N TRP A 194 2.06 -5.74 -1.44
CA TRP A 194 0.76 -6.36 -1.16
C TRP A 194 -0.31 -5.85 -2.12
N ASN A 195 -0.23 -6.31 -3.37
CA ASN A 195 -1.14 -5.90 -4.44
C ASN A 195 -1.81 -7.06 -5.19
N ASN A 196 -1.40 -8.30 -4.94
CA ASN A 196 -2.02 -9.50 -5.48
C ASN A 196 -3.06 -10.10 -4.52
N THR A 197 -3.59 -11.28 -4.84
CA THR A 197 -4.62 -11.97 -4.03
C THR A 197 -4.20 -12.19 -2.57
N PHE A 198 -2.96 -12.63 -2.33
CA PHE A 198 -2.44 -12.83 -0.99
C PHE A 198 -2.24 -11.49 -0.27
N GLY A 199 -1.60 -10.52 -0.93
CA GLY A 199 -1.34 -9.21 -0.37
C GLY A 199 -2.59 -8.42 0.00
N VAL A 200 -3.61 -8.40 -0.87
CA VAL A 200 -4.90 -7.77 -0.57
C VAL A 200 -5.62 -8.49 0.56
N SER A 201 -5.57 -9.82 0.60
CA SER A 201 -6.14 -10.61 1.69
C SER A 201 -5.52 -10.25 3.03
N LEU A 202 -4.19 -10.26 3.10
CA LEU A 202 -3.44 -9.85 4.30
C LEU A 202 -3.70 -8.38 4.67
N SER A 203 -3.82 -7.51 3.66
CA SER A 203 -4.12 -6.11 3.90
C SER A 203 -5.45 -5.94 4.63
N LEU A 204 -6.49 -6.67 4.20
CA LEU A 204 -7.80 -6.67 4.86
C LEU A 204 -7.75 -7.29 6.25
N ILE A 205 -7.02 -8.39 6.42
CA ILE A 205 -6.88 -9.11 7.70
C ILE A 205 -6.16 -8.26 8.76
N THR A 206 -5.23 -7.40 8.32
CA THR A 206 -4.38 -6.59 9.20
C THR A 206 -4.92 -5.18 9.48
N ILE A 207 -6.05 -4.78 8.88
CA ILE A 207 -6.66 -3.46 9.13
C ILE A 207 -6.90 -3.27 10.64
N PRO A 208 -6.28 -2.27 11.28
CA PRO A 208 -6.49 -1.97 12.69
C PRO A 208 -7.95 -1.69 13.02
N ARG A 209 -8.41 -2.08 14.22
CA ARG A 209 -9.80 -1.90 14.67
C ARG A 209 -10.24 -0.42 14.71
N ASP A 210 -9.29 0.48 14.92
CA ASP A 210 -9.46 1.93 15.01
C ASP A 210 -9.24 2.66 13.67
N ALA A 211 -8.92 1.93 12.59
CA ALA A 211 -8.84 2.52 11.25
C ALA A 211 -10.23 2.95 10.75
N GLY A 212 -10.31 4.17 10.21
CA GLY A 212 -11.51 4.68 9.53
C GLY A 212 -11.43 4.59 8.01
N ILE A 213 -10.22 4.46 7.48
CA ILE A 213 -9.93 4.44 6.03
C ILE A 213 -8.88 3.36 5.76
N ALA A 214 -9.05 2.63 4.66
CA ALA A 214 -8.06 1.67 4.16
C ALA A 214 -7.74 1.97 2.68
N VAL A 215 -6.47 2.14 2.35
CA VAL A 215 -5.98 2.37 0.98
C VAL A 215 -5.25 1.11 0.50
N LEU A 216 -5.85 0.42 -0.47
CA LEU A 216 -5.37 -0.85 -1.00
C LEU A 216 -4.76 -0.64 -2.39
N GLU A 217 -3.52 -1.09 -2.56
CA GLU A 217 -2.97 -1.30 -3.89
C GLU A 217 -3.53 -2.58 -4.51
N MET A 218 -3.96 -2.53 -5.77
CA MET A 218 -4.42 -3.71 -6.50
C MET A 218 -3.69 -3.82 -7.84
N GLY A 219 -2.90 -4.89 -7.98
CA GLY A 219 -2.20 -5.29 -9.18
C GLY A 219 -2.95 -6.38 -9.93
N MET A 220 -2.60 -6.56 -11.20
CA MET A 220 -3.06 -7.70 -11.99
C MET A 220 -1.97 -8.16 -12.92
N ASN A 221 -1.94 -9.47 -13.19
CA ASN A 221 -1.11 -10.07 -14.21
C ASN A 221 -1.95 -10.81 -15.26
N ARG A 222 -3.26 -10.96 -15.06
CA ARG A 222 -4.18 -11.62 -15.99
C ARG A 222 -5.58 -10.98 -15.94
N LYS A 223 -6.37 -11.24 -16.98
CA LYS A 223 -7.79 -10.87 -17.03
C LYS A 223 -8.57 -11.55 -15.89
N GLY A 224 -9.54 -10.85 -15.33
CA GLY A 224 -10.40 -11.28 -14.22
C GLY A 224 -9.82 -11.03 -12.84
N GLN A 225 -8.50 -10.85 -12.71
CA GLN A 225 -7.88 -10.72 -11.39
C GLN A 225 -8.25 -9.42 -10.69
N LEU A 226 -8.36 -8.29 -11.40
CA LEU A 226 -8.79 -7.03 -10.77
C LEU A 226 -10.24 -7.10 -10.33
N LEU A 227 -11.09 -7.82 -11.08
CA LEU A 227 -12.46 -8.10 -10.67
C LEU A 227 -12.50 -8.91 -9.36
N GLU A 228 -11.69 -9.98 -9.25
CA GLU A 228 -11.55 -10.79 -8.03
C GLU A 228 -11.12 -9.94 -6.82
N LEU A 229 -10.06 -9.14 -6.98
CA LEU A 229 -9.55 -8.26 -5.92
C LEU A 229 -10.57 -7.19 -5.51
N THR A 230 -11.28 -6.62 -6.48
CA THR A 230 -12.32 -5.60 -6.22
C THR A 230 -13.51 -6.21 -5.49
N ARG A 231 -13.93 -7.43 -5.84
CA ARG A 231 -14.98 -8.16 -5.12
C ARG A 231 -14.60 -8.50 -3.69
N LEU A 232 -13.32 -8.84 -3.46
CA LEU A 232 -12.80 -9.09 -2.11
C LEU A 232 -12.73 -7.79 -1.29
N GLY A 233 -12.12 -6.75 -1.85
CA GLY A 233 -11.86 -5.47 -1.18
C GLY A 233 -13.08 -4.58 -1.03
N ARG A 234 -14.10 -4.70 -1.89
CA ARG A 234 -15.30 -3.85 -1.96
C ARG A 234 -14.98 -2.37 -1.71
N PRO A 235 -14.18 -1.74 -2.59
CA PRO A 235 -13.81 -0.33 -2.45
C PRO A 235 -15.03 0.59 -2.60
N ASP A 236 -15.02 1.70 -1.87
CA ASP A 236 -15.92 2.84 -2.04
C ASP A 236 -15.39 3.81 -3.10
N ILE A 237 -14.05 3.93 -3.19
CA ILE A 237 -13.35 4.78 -4.16
C ILE A 237 -12.36 3.92 -4.95
N ARG A 238 -12.42 3.99 -6.28
CA ARG A 238 -11.61 3.20 -7.22
C ARG A 238 -10.78 4.15 -8.06
N VAL A 239 -9.47 3.96 -8.11
CA VAL A 239 -8.54 4.84 -8.82
C VAL A 239 -7.80 4.07 -9.89
N ILE A 240 -7.90 4.52 -11.14
CA ILE A 240 -7.10 4.00 -12.25
C ILE A 240 -6.16 5.11 -12.71
N LEU A 241 -4.86 4.88 -12.57
CA LEU A 241 -3.84 5.91 -12.78
C LEU A 241 -3.39 6.03 -14.24
N LYS A 242 -3.06 4.91 -14.88
CA LYS A 242 -2.46 4.86 -16.22
C LYS A 242 -2.53 3.45 -16.80
N VAL A 243 -2.74 3.37 -18.11
CA VAL A 243 -2.48 2.20 -18.94
C VAL A 243 -1.14 2.40 -19.66
N ALA A 244 -0.25 1.44 -19.54
CA ALA A 244 1.05 1.41 -20.21
C ALA A 244 1.48 -0.03 -20.45
N THR A 245 2.52 -0.21 -21.28
CA THR A 245 3.16 -1.49 -21.61
C THR A 245 3.70 -2.15 -20.34
N ALA A 246 2.90 -3.04 -19.77
CA ALA A 246 3.19 -3.86 -18.60
C ALA A 246 2.29 -5.09 -18.67
N HIS A 247 2.79 -6.25 -18.24
CA HIS A 247 2.06 -7.52 -18.26
C HIS A 247 1.61 -7.95 -19.67
N LEU A 248 2.36 -7.58 -20.71
CA LEU A 248 1.99 -7.86 -22.11
C LEU A 248 2.01 -9.36 -22.41
N GLU A 249 2.87 -10.12 -21.74
CA GLU A 249 2.91 -11.59 -21.85
C GLU A 249 1.55 -12.26 -21.67
N ASN A 250 0.74 -11.75 -20.74
CA ASN A 250 -0.54 -12.35 -20.37
C ASN A 250 -1.75 -11.63 -20.95
N LEU A 251 -1.59 -10.35 -21.33
CA LEU A 251 -2.70 -9.48 -21.74
C LEU A 251 -2.64 -9.08 -23.21
N VAL A 252 -1.57 -9.45 -23.92
CA VAL A 252 -1.36 -9.38 -25.37
C VAL A 252 -1.23 -7.96 -25.92
N SER A 253 -2.04 -7.00 -25.48
CA SER A 253 -2.05 -5.63 -26.00
C SER A 253 -2.39 -4.58 -24.94
N LEU A 254 -2.18 -3.30 -25.28
CA LEU A 254 -2.57 -2.17 -24.43
C LEU A 254 -4.08 -2.11 -24.19
N GLU A 255 -4.90 -2.47 -25.18
CA GLU A 255 -6.35 -2.62 -25.04
C GLU A 255 -6.68 -3.73 -24.04
N GLY A 256 -5.95 -4.86 -24.10
CA GLY A 256 -6.05 -5.94 -23.12
C GLY A 256 -5.76 -5.47 -21.70
N VAL A 257 -4.68 -4.69 -21.53
CA VAL A 257 -4.33 -4.05 -20.24
C VAL A 257 -5.41 -3.07 -19.79
N ALA A 258 -5.95 -2.24 -20.70
CA ALA A 258 -7.01 -1.28 -20.41
C ALA A 258 -8.30 -1.97 -19.95
N MET A 259 -8.76 -2.99 -20.67
CA MET A 259 -9.94 -3.77 -20.33
C MET A 259 -9.80 -4.41 -18.95
N ALA A 260 -8.67 -5.07 -18.69
CA ALA A 260 -8.45 -5.75 -17.43
C ALA A 260 -8.26 -4.76 -16.27
N LYS A 261 -7.72 -3.54 -16.49
CA LYS A 261 -7.77 -2.45 -15.49
C LYS A 261 -9.18 -1.91 -15.25
N GLY A 262 -9.97 -1.82 -16.31
CA GLY A 262 -11.37 -1.40 -16.26
C GLY A 262 -12.28 -2.32 -15.44
N GLU A 263 -11.88 -3.58 -15.22
CA GLU A 263 -12.56 -4.51 -14.31
C GLU A 263 -12.79 -3.92 -12.91
N MET A 264 -11.89 -3.05 -12.43
CA MET A 264 -12.06 -2.41 -11.13
C MET A 264 -13.34 -1.58 -11.05
N PHE A 265 -13.73 -0.92 -12.14
CA PHE A 265 -14.93 -0.07 -12.16
C PHE A 265 -16.23 -0.88 -12.34
N GLN A 266 -16.18 -2.10 -12.85
CA GLN A 266 -17.38 -2.88 -13.19
C GLN A 266 -18.32 -3.11 -12.00
N GLU A 267 -17.76 -3.33 -10.81
CA GLU A 267 -18.50 -3.57 -9.57
C GLU A 267 -18.69 -2.29 -8.72
N ALA A 268 -18.56 -1.11 -9.33
CA ALA A 268 -18.91 0.15 -8.68
C ALA A 268 -20.42 0.25 -8.46
N LYS A 269 -20.82 0.60 -7.25
CA LYS A 269 -22.22 0.71 -6.82
C LYS A 269 -22.69 2.16 -6.86
N PRO A 270 -24.01 2.41 -6.85
CA PRO A 270 -24.53 3.76 -6.64
C PRO A 270 -23.93 4.43 -5.40
N GLY A 271 -23.37 5.63 -5.59
CA GLY A 271 -22.67 6.39 -4.55
C GLY A 271 -21.16 6.14 -4.44
N ASP A 272 -20.63 5.10 -5.09
CA ASP A 272 -19.18 4.88 -5.20
C ASP A 272 -18.53 5.93 -6.12
N ILE A 273 -17.21 6.12 -5.99
CA ILE A 273 -16.43 7.08 -6.77
C ILE A 273 -15.40 6.36 -7.64
N CYS A 274 -15.41 6.66 -8.94
CA CYS A 274 -14.46 6.18 -9.93
C CYS A 274 -13.56 7.33 -10.38
N VAL A 275 -12.32 7.33 -9.88
CA VAL A 275 -11.29 8.32 -10.18
C VAL A 275 -10.45 7.85 -11.37
N ALA A 276 -10.43 8.63 -12.45
CA ALA A 276 -9.82 8.27 -13.72
C ALA A 276 -8.91 9.39 -14.25
N ASN A 277 -7.77 8.99 -14.84
CA ASN A 277 -6.85 9.92 -15.48
C ASN A 277 -7.44 10.41 -16.81
N ALA A 278 -7.66 11.72 -16.93
CA ALA A 278 -8.19 12.37 -18.12
C ALA A 278 -7.15 12.53 -19.24
N ASP A 279 -5.86 12.44 -18.92
CA ASP A 279 -4.77 12.56 -19.89
C ASP A 279 -4.46 11.21 -20.58
N ASP A 280 -5.02 10.11 -20.07
CA ASP A 280 -4.85 8.77 -20.62
C ASP A 280 -6.15 8.34 -21.34
N PRO A 281 -6.16 8.25 -22.69
CA PRO A 281 -7.36 7.93 -23.45
C PRO A 281 -7.99 6.58 -23.11
N PHE A 282 -7.18 5.57 -22.77
CA PHE A 282 -7.68 4.26 -22.37
C PHE A 282 -8.36 4.36 -21.01
N VAL A 283 -7.74 5.02 -20.04
CA VAL A 283 -8.33 5.18 -18.71
C VAL A 283 -9.60 6.04 -18.75
N LYS A 284 -9.55 7.15 -19.49
CA LYS A 284 -10.68 8.07 -19.65
C LYS A 284 -11.89 7.38 -20.27
N SER A 285 -11.68 6.47 -21.23
CA SER A 285 -12.77 5.76 -21.94
C SER A 285 -13.38 4.60 -21.15
N ILE A 286 -12.78 4.13 -20.05
CA ILE A 286 -13.35 3.04 -19.22
C ILE A 286 -14.75 3.45 -18.74
N PRO A 287 -15.81 2.64 -18.96
CA PRO A 287 -17.16 2.98 -18.53
C PRO A 287 -17.28 2.98 -17.01
N VAL A 288 -18.19 3.83 -16.49
CA VAL A 288 -18.53 3.90 -15.07
C VAL A 288 -19.98 3.45 -14.91
N PRO A 289 -20.29 2.48 -14.03
CA PRO A 289 -21.65 2.01 -13.80
C PRO A 289 -22.63 3.11 -13.39
N GLN A 290 -23.91 2.90 -13.70
CA GLN A 290 -24.96 3.85 -13.36
C GLN A 290 -25.02 4.10 -11.85
N GLY A 291 -25.09 5.38 -11.46
CA GLY A 291 -25.15 5.81 -10.07
C GLY A 291 -23.79 5.94 -9.39
N ALA A 292 -22.71 5.38 -9.95
CA ALA A 292 -21.35 5.70 -9.51
C ALA A 292 -20.92 7.05 -10.07
N ARG A 293 -20.15 7.82 -9.30
CA ARG A 293 -19.67 9.13 -9.68
C ARG A 293 -18.30 9.02 -10.33
N ARG A 294 -18.15 9.56 -11.55
CA ARG A 294 -16.83 9.76 -12.16
C ARG A 294 -16.17 11.03 -11.61
N VAL A 295 -14.87 10.94 -11.35
CA VAL A 295 -14.00 12.09 -11.04
C VAL A 295 -12.76 11.99 -11.91
N LEU A 296 -12.46 13.04 -12.65
CA LEU A 296 -11.33 13.13 -13.55
C LEU A 296 -10.16 13.89 -12.91
N PHE A 297 -8.95 13.39 -13.13
CA PHE A 297 -7.72 14.09 -12.75
C PHE A 297 -6.74 14.12 -13.92
N GLY A 298 -5.84 15.11 -13.95
CA GLY A 298 -4.85 15.23 -15.02
C GLY A 298 -4.58 16.68 -15.39
N ARG A 299 -3.87 16.92 -16.50
CA ARG A 299 -3.57 18.24 -17.06
C ARG A 299 -4.71 18.76 -17.94
N SER A 300 -5.51 17.84 -18.49
CA SER A 300 -6.68 18.12 -19.31
C SER A 300 -7.63 19.13 -18.65
N LEU A 301 -8.23 20.01 -19.48
CA LEU A 301 -9.25 20.97 -19.07
C LEU A 301 -10.55 20.31 -18.56
N GLU A 302 -10.77 19.04 -18.91
CA GLU A 302 -11.92 18.26 -18.44
C GLU A 302 -11.71 17.66 -17.03
N SER A 303 -10.53 17.83 -16.44
CA SER A 303 -10.22 17.27 -15.12
C SER A 303 -10.95 18.03 -14.02
N ASP A 304 -11.65 17.32 -13.14
CA ASP A 304 -12.23 17.88 -11.91
C ASP A 304 -11.13 18.39 -10.96
N VAL A 305 -10.02 17.67 -10.88
CA VAL A 305 -8.78 18.13 -10.24
C VAL A 305 -7.70 18.21 -11.29
N ARG A 306 -7.26 19.43 -11.60
CA ARG A 306 -6.35 19.70 -12.69
C ARG A 306 -4.94 19.98 -12.20
N LEU A 307 -3.95 19.36 -12.81
CA LEU A 307 -2.53 19.69 -12.69
C LEU A 307 -2.21 20.85 -13.65
N VAL A 308 -2.13 22.07 -13.11
CA VAL A 308 -1.88 23.29 -13.89
C VAL A 308 -0.40 23.45 -14.23
N ALA A 309 0.46 23.21 -13.25
CA ALA A 309 1.91 23.32 -13.42
C ALA A 309 2.65 22.24 -12.61
N ALA A 310 3.76 21.76 -13.16
CA ALA A 310 4.70 20.87 -12.49
C ALA A 310 6.12 21.21 -12.95
N GLU A 311 6.95 21.69 -12.04
CA GLU A 311 8.29 22.20 -12.35
C GLU A 311 9.29 21.69 -11.31
N ARG A 312 10.50 21.33 -11.75
CA ARG A 312 11.58 21.02 -10.81
C ARG A 312 12.04 22.32 -10.18
N VAL A 313 12.23 22.31 -8.86
CA VAL A 313 12.68 23.47 -8.09
C VAL A 313 13.77 23.08 -7.12
N GLY A 314 14.59 24.06 -6.77
CA GLY A 314 15.66 23.94 -5.78
C GLY A 314 17.05 23.83 -6.41
N SER A 315 18.05 24.27 -5.65
CA SER A 315 19.48 24.22 -5.97
C SER A 315 20.26 23.83 -4.71
N GLY A 316 21.51 23.36 -4.86
CA GLY A 316 22.40 23.17 -3.70
C GLY A 316 21.99 22.07 -2.71
N GLY A 317 21.24 21.05 -3.13
CA GLY A 317 20.95 19.85 -2.33
C GLY A 317 19.53 19.73 -1.77
N SER A 318 18.73 20.80 -1.82
CA SER A 318 17.28 20.71 -1.65
C SER A 318 16.63 20.72 -3.02
N VAL A 319 16.08 19.59 -3.46
CA VAL A 319 15.40 19.48 -4.76
C VAL A 319 13.99 18.95 -4.57
N GLY A 320 13.05 19.52 -5.31
CA GLY A 320 11.65 19.14 -5.25
C GLY A 320 10.92 19.37 -6.58
N VAL A 321 9.66 18.96 -6.62
CA VAL A 321 8.74 19.30 -7.70
C VAL A 321 7.70 20.29 -7.15
N ARG A 322 7.71 21.51 -7.67
CA ARG A 322 6.64 22.49 -7.47
C ARG A 322 5.42 22.02 -8.24
N VAL A 323 4.28 21.96 -7.58
CA VAL A 323 3.01 21.49 -8.10
C VAL A 323 1.95 22.55 -7.89
N VAL A 324 1.22 22.89 -8.95
CA VAL A 324 0.02 23.73 -8.88
C VAL A 324 -1.19 22.88 -9.27
N LEU A 325 -2.10 22.69 -8.33
CA LEU A 325 -3.37 21.99 -8.56
C LEU A 325 -4.52 22.98 -8.55
N GLN A 326 -5.53 22.72 -9.38
CA GLN A 326 -6.77 23.48 -9.46
C GLN A 326 -7.97 22.54 -9.27
N LYS A 327 -8.98 22.99 -8.53
CA LYS A 327 -10.31 22.36 -8.46
C LYS A 327 -11.35 23.46 -8.40
N ASN A 328 -12.28 23.48 -9.35
CA ASN A 328 -13.18 24.63 -9.53
C ASN A 328 -12.37 25.94 -9.70
N MET A 329 -12.67 26.97 -8.89
CA MET A 329 -11.95 28.24 -8.87
C MET A 329 -10.82 28.29 -7.83
N GLU A 330 -10.59 27.21 -7.08
CA GLU A 330 -9.53 27.15 -6.08
C GLU A 330 -8.24 26.62 -6.70
N MET A 331 -7.11 27.22 -6.33
CA MET A 331 -5.77 26.74 -6.65
C MET A 331 -4.96 26.56 -5.38
N VAL A 332 -4.08 25.56 -5.39
CA VAL A 332 -3.07 25.35 -4.37
C VAL A 332 -1.72 25.13 -5.03
N GLU A 333 -0.69 25.74 -4.45
CA GLU A 333 0.70 25.53 -4.81
C GLU A 333 1.46 24.92 -3.64
N PHE A 334 2.30 23.92 -3.92
CA PHE A 334 3.15 23.26 -2.93
C PHE A 334 4.35 22.60 -3.60
N VAL A 335 5.33 22.16 -2.80
CA VAL A 335 6.52 21.46 -3.28
C VAL A 335 6.54 20.04 -2.70
N ILE A 336 6.73 19.04 -3.55
CA ILE A 336 6.94 17.64 -3.15
C ILE A 336 8.46 17.38 -3.14
N PRO A 337 9.04 16.81 -2.07
CA PRO A 337 10.48 16.58 -1.96
C PRO A 337 10.91 15.33 -2.75
N THR A 338 10.83 15.41 -4.07
CA THR A 338 11.23 14.37 -5.03
C THR A 338 11.73 15.02 -6.33
N LEU A 339 12.42 14.25 -7.16
CA LEU A 339 12.97 14.70 -8.45
C LEU A 339 12.07 14.37 -9.65
N GLY A 340 11.18 13.39 -9.49
CA GLY A 340 10.36 12.86 -10.58
C GLY A 340 9.16 13.75 -10.86
N LEU A 341 9.13 14.43 -12.01
CA LEU A 341 7.96 15.23 -12.44
C LEU A 341 6.67 14.41 -12.51
N HIS A 342 6.77 13.11 -12.79
CA HIS A 342 5.64 12.18 -12.80
C HIS A 342 4.93 12.10 -11.44
N MET A 343 5.61 12.46 -10.34
CA MET A 343 5.02 12.50 -9.00
C MET A 343 3.96 13.59 -8.86
N ALA A 344 3.99 14.64 -9.69
CA ALA A 344 2.93 15.65 -9.72
C ALA A 344 1.59 15.07 -10.20
N VAL A 345 1.61 14.09 -11.11
CA VAL A 345 0.40 13.40 -11.58
C VAL A 345 -0.15 12.47 -10.49
N ASN A 346 0.72 11.76 -9.77
CA ASN A 346 0.33 10.96 -8.60
C ASN A 346 -0.29 11.83 -7.50
N ALA A 347 0.28 13.02 -7.26
CA ALA A 347 -0.26 14.00 -6.31
C ALA A 347 -1.63 14.54 -6.75
N CYS A 348 -1.83 14.77 -8.05
CA CYS A 348 -3.11 15.16 -8.63
C CYS A 348 -4.18 14.06 -8.42
N ALA A 349 -3.83 12.79 -8.63
CA ALA A 349 -4.71 11.65 -8.34
C ALA A 349 -5.08 11.56 -6.85
N ALA A 350 -4.10 11.74 -5.96
CA ALA A 350 -4.33 11.75 -4.52
C ALA A 350 -5.26 12.91 -4.10
N ALA A 351 -5.09 14.09 -4.70
CA ALA A 351 -5.96 15.24 -4.48
C ALA A 351 -7.40 15.00 -4.99
N ALA A 352 -7.57 14.32 -6.12
CA ALA A 352 -8.89 13.93 -6.62
C ALA A 352 -9.63 13.01 -5.62
N VAL A 353 -8.93 12.05 -5.03
CA VAL A 353 -9.48 11.18 -3.96
C VAL A 353 -9.81 12.00 -2.71
N ALA A 354 -8.85 12.76 -2.18
CA ALA A 354 -9.02 13.46 -0.91
C ALA A 354 -10.10 14.54 -0.97
N THR A 355 -10.14 15.32 -2.04
CA THR A 355 -11.19 16.35 -2.22
C THR A 355 -12.57 15.74 -2.47
N SER A 356 -12.66 14.52 -3.02
CA SER A 356 -13.92 13.77 -3.12
C SER A 356 -14.43 13.28 -1.76
N MET A 357 -13.53 13.15 -0.78
CA MET A 357 -13.84 12.85 0.62
C MET A 357 -14.05 14.11 1.48
N GLY A 358 -14.05 15.30 0.86
CA GLY A 358 -14.30 16.57 1.53
C GLY A 358 -13.07 17.24 2.15
N VAL A 359 -11.85 16.75 1.89
CA VAL A 359 -10.63 17.47 2.30
C VAL A 359 -10.47 18.73 1.44
N PRO A 360 -10.31 19.92 2.03
CA PRO A 360 -10.04 21.15 1.27
C PRO A 360 -8.75 21.04 0.45
N LEU A 361 -8.75 21.55 -0.79
CA LEU A 361 -7.59 21.43 -1.69
C LEU A 361 -6.32 22.05 -1.08
N SER A 362 -6.46 23.15 -0.34
CA SER A 362 -5.36 23.79 0.39
C SER A 362 -4.74 22.87 1.45
N GLN A 363 -5.56 22.07 2.15
CA GLN A 363 -5.10 21.12 3.14
C GLN A 363 -4.43 19.90 2.51
N VAL A 364 -4.93 19.45 1.34
CA VAL A 364 -4.25 18.43 0.53
C VAL A 364 -2.83 18.88 0.18
N GLY A 365 -2.66 20.11 -0.33
CA GLY A 365 -1.32 20.64 -0.68
C GLY A 365 -0.37 20.68 0.52
N ARG A 366 -0.84 21.13 1.70
CA ARG A 366 -0.06 21.10 2.95
C ARG A 366 0.33 19.69 3.40
N SER A 367 -0.52 18.70 3.17
CA SER A 367 -0.20 17.31 3.48
C SER A 367 0.83 16.75 2.51
N LEU A 368 0.61 16.93 1.21
CA LEU A 368 1.50 16.41 0.17
C LEU A 368 2.89 17.06 0.16
N SER A 369 3.03 18.28 0.69
CA SER A 369 4.36 18.88 0.87
C SER A 369 5.23 18.17 1.91
N ARG A 370 4.65 17.29 2.74
CA ARG A 370 5.36 16.44 3.71
C ARG A 370 5.62 15.03 3.19
N TYR A 371 5.36 14.77 1.90
CA TYR A 371 5.54 13.45 1.32
C TYR A 371 6.98 12.97 1.50
N ILE A 372 7.14 11.71 1.90
CA ILE A 372 8.44 11.05 1.95
C ILE A 372 8.43 10.01 0.82
N PRO A 373 9.40 10.04 -0.12
CA PRO A 373 9.50 9.03 -1.15
C PRO A 373 9.52 7.62 -0.56
N VAL A 374 8.74 6.73 -1.16
CA VAL A 374 8.79 5.30 -0.87
C VAL A 374 10.17 4.78 -1.29
N SER A 375 10.73 3.85 -0.52
CA SER A 375 12.05 3.25 -0.80
C SER A 375 12.11 2.74 -2.25
N MET A 376 13.23 3.00 -2.93
CA MET A 376 13.43 2.60 -4.34
C MET A 376 12.36 3.12 -5.32
N ARG A 377 11.63 4.19 -5.00
CA ARG A 377 10.62 4.84 -5.87
C ARG A 377 10.95 6.31 -6.08
N SER A 378 11.87 6.58 -7.01
CA SER A 378 12.46 7.91 -7.23
C SER A 378 13.03 8.53 -5.96
N GLU A 379 13.67 7.70 -5.13
CA GLU A 379 14.33 8.08 -3.90
C GLU A 379 15.64 8.81 -4.23
N PHE A 380 15.83 10.00 -3.67
CA PHE A 380 17.03 10.79 -3.90
C PHE A 380 17.94 10.77 -2.67
N VAL A 381 19.17 10.30 -2.85
CA VAL A 381 20.17 10.19 -1.79
C VAL A 381 21.45 10.87 -2.23
N VAL A 382 22.05 11.66 -1.33
CA VAL A 382 23.41 12.19 -1.52
C VAL A 382 24.36 11.37 -0.66
N ALA A 383 25.24 10.61 -1.31
CA ALA A 383 26.26 9.82 -0.61
C ALA A 383 27.27 10.73 0.09
N LYS A 384 27.99 10.20 1.08
CA LYS A 384 29.05 10.95 1.81
C LYS A 384 30.15 11.49 0.88
N SER A 385 30.37 10.85 -0.26
CA SER A 385 31.32 11.28 -1.31
C SER A 385 30.80 12.45 -2.15
N GLY A 386 29.57 12.90 -1.95
CA GLY A 386 28.89 13.90 -2.78
C GLY A 386 28.20 13.33 -4.03
N ILE A 387 28.30 12.03 -4.27
CA ILE A 387 27.59 11.36 -5.38
C ILE A 387 26.08 11.45 -5.14
N LYS A 388 25.37 11.99 -6.11
CA LYS A 388 23.92 12.06 -6.15
C LYS A 388 23.36 10.77 -6.75
N ILE A 389 22.51 10.07 -6.01
CA ILE A 389 21.92 8.79 -6.39
C ILE A 389 20.41 8.97 -6.50
N VAL A 390 19.84 8.56 -7.64
CA VAL A 390 18.40 8.38 -7.81
C VAL A 390 18.13 6.88 -7.78
N ASN A 391 17.57 6.40 -6.68
CA ASN A 391 17.24 5.00 -6.48
C ASN A 391 15.79 4.74 -6.92
N ASP A 392 15.62 4.11 -8.08
CA ASP A 392 14.32 3.70 -8.64
C ASP A 392 14.32 2.18 -8.99
N ALA A 393 14.97 1.38 -8.15
CA ALA A 393 15.32 -0.01 -8.45
C ALA A 393 14.26 -1.06 -8.05
N PHE A 394 13.02 -0.66 -7.75
CA PHE A 394 11.99 -1.63 -7.30
C PHE A 394 11.43 -2.49 -8.45
N ASN A 395 11.04 -1.87 -9.56
CA ASN A 395 10.53 -2.54 -10.75
C ASN A 395 10.69 -1.61 -11.96
N ALA A 396 10.94 -2.17 -13.14
CA ALA A 396 11.18 -1.43 -14.37
C ALA A 396 10.19 -1.82 -15.48
N ASN A 397 9.77 -0.83 -16.25
CA ASN A 397 9.03 -0.97 -17.51
C ASN A 397 9.40 0.23 -18.40
N PRO A 398 9.08 0.21 -19.71
CA PRO A 398 9.50 1.25 -20.64
C PRO A 398 9.14 2.67 -20.19
N VAL A 399 7.95 2.86 -19.61
CA VAL A 399 7.48 4.17 -19.16
C VAL A 399 8.24 4.66 -17.92
N SER A 400 8.49 3.80 -16.93
CA SER A 400 9.25 4.20 -15.73
C SER A 400 10.73 4.41 -16.05
N THR A 401 11.33 3.57 -16.89
CA THR A 401 12.73 3.68 -17.30
C THR A 401 12.99 5.00 -18.02
N LYS A 402 12.16 5.36 -19.01
CA LYS A 402 12.25 6.67 -19.69
C LYS A 402 12.12 7.84 -18.71
N ALA A 403 11.19 7.77 -17.76
CA ALA A 403 11.03 8.82 -16.74
C ALA A 403 12.25 8.93 -15.79
N GLY A 404 12.90 7.81 -15.48
CA GLY A 404 14.14 7.76 -14.72
C GLY A 404 15.32 8.39 -15.47
N ILE A 405 15.47 8.06 -16.76
CA ILE A 405 16.49 8.67 -17.64
C ILE A 405 16.26 10.16 -17.81
N ASP A 406 15.02 10.59 -18.04
CA ASP A 406 14.67 12.01 -18.11
C ASP A 406 14.99 12.74 -16.81
N THR A 407 14.80 12.08 -15.67
CA THR A 407 15.20 12.63 -14.38
C THR A 407 16.71 12.76 -14.30
N LEU A 408 17.48 11.74 -14.67
CA LEU A 408 18.95 11.79 -14.71
C LEU A 408 19.49 12.90 -15.63
N LYS A 409 18.92 13.06 -16.84
CA LYS A 409 19.30 14.11 -17.80
C LYS A 409 19.14 15.51 -17.23
N ASN A 410 18.10 15.74 -16.43
CA ASN A 410 17.70 17.05 -15.93
C ASN A 410 18.21 17.37 -14.51
N ILE A 411 18.96 16.47 -13.86
CA ILE A 411 19.59 16.78 -12.57
C ILE A 411 20.86 17.59 -12.82
N ASP A 412 21.04 18.65 -12.03
CA ASP A 412 22.29 19.42 -11.98
C ASP A 412 23.45 18.50 -11.59
N CYS A 413 24.41 18.39 -12.50
CA CYS A 413 25.60 17.57 -12.32
C CYS A 413 26.76 18.23 -13.06
N ASP A 414 27.77 18.63 -12.29
CA ASP A 414 29.04 19.16 -12.80
C ASP A 414 29.99 18.04 -13.26
N GLY A 415 29.64 16.79 -12.95
CA GLY A 415 30.42 15.60 -13.26
C GLY A 415 29.75 14.69 -14.31
N LYS A 416 30.03 13.40 -14.20
CA LYS A 416 29.47 12.38 -15.09
C LYS A 416 28.09 11.93 -14.61
N ARG A 417 27.19 11.70 -15.55
CA ARG A 417 25.92 11.02 -15.33
C ARG A 417 26.08 9.55 -15.72
N VAL A 418 25.60 8.65 -14.87
CA VAL A 418 25.66 7.19 -15.09
C VAL A 418 24.27 6.62 -14.83
N ALA A 419 23.76 5.84 -15.78
CA ALA A 419 22.56 5.03 -15.61
C ALA A 419 22.97 3.58 -15.38
N ILE A 420 22.40 2.95 -14.36
CA ILE A 420 22.55 1.51 -14.08
C ILE A 420 21.17 0.91 -14.30
N LEU A 421 21.01 0.17 -15.39
CA LEU A 421 19.74 -0.44 -15.80
C LEU A 421 19.84 -1.95 -15.65
N GLY A 422 18.77 -2.57 -15.15
CA GLY A 422 18.57 -4.02 -15.19
C GLY A 422 17.48 -4.39 -16.19
N ASP A 423 17.27 -5.69 -16.37
CA ASP A 423 16.29 -6.21 -17.32
C ASP A 423 14.85 -5.80 -16.94
N MET A 424 14.05 -5.49 -17.95
CA MET A 424 12.61 -5.26 -17.82
C MET A 424 11.86 -6.55 -18.16
N PHE A 425 11.25 -7.18 -17.14
CA PHE A 425 10.48 -8.41 -17.31
C PHE A 425 9.02 -8.14 -17.77
N GLU A 426 8.30 -9.20 -18.15
CA GLU A 426 6.87 -9.19 -18.51
C GLU A 426 6.51 -8.41 -19.80
N LEU A 427 7.48 -8.30 -20.72
CA LEU A 427 7.37 -7.55 -21.98
C LEU A 427 6.95 -8.43 -23.18
N GLY A 428 7.04 -9.75 -23.04
CA GLY A 428 6.65 -10.69 -24.09
C GLY A 428 7.53 -10.60 -25.34
N THR A 429 6.95 -10.84 -26.51
CA THR A 429 7.71 -10.93 -27.78
C THR A 429 8.37 -9.62 -28.22
N HIS A 430 8.03 -8.50 -27.58
CA HIS A 430 8.56 -7.16 -27.86
C HIS A 430 9.66 -6.73 -26.88
N GLU A 431 10.18 -7.66 -26.07
CA GLU A 431 11.18 -7.36 -25.05
C GLU A 431 12.38 -6.58 -25.59
N ILE A 432 13.00 -7.05 -26.69
CA ILE A 432 14.19 -6.40 -27.29
C ILE A 432 13.85 -4.98 -27.76
N GLU A 433 12.76 -4.83 -28.52
CA GLU A 433 12.29 -3.53 -29.04
C GLU A 433 12.10 -2.51 -27.91
N TYR A 434 11.48 -2.93 -26.80
CA TYR A 434 11.25 -2.06 -25.66
C TYR A 434 12.52 -1.71 -24.86
N HIS A 435 13.52 -2.59 -24.81
CA HIS A 435 14.82 -2.26 -24.22
C HIS A 435 15.57 -1.23 -25.08
N GLU A 436 15.55 -1.39 -26.42
CA GLU A 436 16.16 -0.43 -27.35
C GLU A 436 15.46 0.94 -27.32
N GLU A 437 14.14 0.98 -27.24
CA GLU A 437 13.38 2.24 -27.22
C GLU A 437 13.53 3.01 -25.89
N SER A 438 13.89 2.30 -24.81
CA SER A 438 13.91 2.86 -23.45
C SER A 438 15.31 3.21 -22.95
N SER A 439 16.37 2.83 -23.67
CA SER A 439 17.76 3.17 -23.36
C SER A 439 18.25 4.34 -24.22
#